data_AF-A0A965JPV9-F1
#
_entry.id   AF-A0A965JPV9-F1
#
_cell.length_a   1.000
_cell.length_b   1.000
_cell.length_c   1.000
_cell.angle_alpha   90.00
_cell.angle_beta   90.00
_cell.angle_gamma   90.00
#
_symmetry.space_group_name_H-M   'P 1'
#
loop_
_entity.id
_entity.type
_entity.pdbx_description
1 polymer ?
#
loop_
_entity_poly.entity_id
_entity_poly.type
_entity_poly.pdbx_seq_one_letter_code
_entity_poly.pdbx_strand_id
1 'polypeptide(L)'
;MFQAESKKSGDLFEDMVLEDLSRTGIKKIDKHVVLHDVGVEADFAYKDIIGRQFYIEAKGGESKGNKRPGARRTDNVKKAIANGALIKAAYPDVQFVVYFSELPKFNSSSHKMLKNAIKAGYVDAVRYLIKL
;
A
#
# COMPACT_ATOMS: atom_id res chain seq x y z
N MET A 1 6.38 -20.54 -13.69
CA MET A 1 7.33 -19.44 -13.99
C MET A 1 6.77 -18.04 -13.75
N PHE A 2 5.51 -17.72 -14.07
CA PHE A 2 4.94 -16.36 -13.91
C PHE A 2 4.64 -15.89 -12.47
N GLN A 3 4.20 -16.79 -11.59
CA GLN A 3 3.86 -16.45 -10.20
C GLN A 3 5.11 -16.12 -9.36
N ALA A 4 6.21 -16.86 -9.56
CA ALA A 4 7.48 -16.62 -8.88
C ALA A 4 8.08 -15.24 -9.21
N GLU A 5 8.02 -14.82 -10.48
CA GLU A 5 8.46 -13.48 -10.90
C GLU A 5 7.59 -12.37 -10.31
N SER A 6 6.27 -12.58 -10.26
CA SER A 6 5.34 -11.60 -9.69
C SER A 6 5.57 -11.43 -8.19
N LYS A 7 5.83 -12.54 -7.48
CA LYS A 7 6.20 -12.52 -6.06
C LYS A 7 7.51 -11.78 -5.84
N LYS A 8 8.59 -12.18 -6.53
CA LYS A 8 9.90 -11.51 -6.45
C LYS A 8 9.81 -10.00 -6.69
N SER A 9 8.99 -9.58 -7.66
CA SER A 9 8.78 -8.16 -7.94
C SER A 9 7.99 -7.42 -6.86
N GLY A 10 7.10 -8.12 -6.13
CA GLY A 10 6.42 -7.59 -4.96
C GLY A 10 7.39 -7.41 -3.80
N ASP A 11 8.14 -8.47 -3.48
CA ASP A 11 9.16 -8.48 -2.42
C ASP A 11 10.18 -7.33 -2.60
N LEU A 12 10.69 -7.13 -3.83
CA LEU A 12 11.60 -6.02 -4.14
C LEU A 12 10.97 -4.64 -3.94
N PHE A 13 9.66 -4.50 -4.13
CA PHE A 13 8.98 -3.24 -3.89
C PHE A 13 8.73 -3.00 -2.40
N GLU A 14 8.40 -4.04 -1.64
CA GLU A 14 8.32 -3.98 -0.19
C GLU A 14 9.67 -3.56 0.42
N ASP A 15 10.79 -4.06 -0.10
CA ASP A 15 12.12 -3.61 0.32
C ASP A 15 12.33 -2.11 0.09
N MET A 16 11.88 -1.57 -1.05
CA MET A 16 11.94 -0.13 -1.33
C MET A 16 11.06 0.68 -0.37
N VAL A 17 9.86 0.18 -0.04
CA VAL A 17 8.97 0.82 0.93
C VAL A 17 9.60 0.83 2.31
N LEU A 18 10.20 -0.28 2.74
CA LEU A 18 10.90 -0.36 4.01
C LEU A 18 12.07 0.62 4.09
N GLU A 19 12.84 0.75 3.00
CA GLU A 19 13.93 1.72 2.93
C GLU A 19 13.41 3.16 3.04
N ASP A 20 12.35 3.51 2.32
CA ASP A 20 11.69 4.83 2.41
C ASP A 20 11.23 5.12 3.86
N LEU A 21 10.51 4.18 4.49
CA LEU A 21 10.06 4.31 5.87
C LEU A 21 11.24 4.48 6.84
N SER A 22 12.30 3.70 6.69
CA SER A 22 13.49 3.75 7.55
C SER A 22 14.21 5.10 7.45
N ARG A 23 14.26 5.69 6.24
CA ARG A 23 14.86 7.02 6.02
C ARG A 23 14.08 8.15 6.70
N THR A 24 12.79 7.95 6.98
CA THR A 24 11.97 8.93 7.72
C THR A 24 12.18 8.89 9.25
N GLY A 25 13.11 8.08 9.74
CA GLY A 25 13.46 8.01 11.17
C GLY A 25 12.56 7.10 12.00
N ILE A 26 11.69 6.31 11.36
CA ILE A 26 10.86 5.30 12.02
C ILE A 26 11.77 4.15 12.46
N LYS A 27 11.82 3.87 13.77
CA LYS A 27 12.78 2.90 14.34
C LYS A 27 12.25 1.48 14.51
N LYS A 28 10.93 1.31 14.62
CA LYS A 28 10.27 0.01 14.83
C LYS A 28 9.19 -0.16 13.77
N ILE A 29 9.49 -0.98 12.78
CA ILE A 29 8.61 -1.32 11.67
C ILE A 29 8.41 -2.83 11.72
N ASP A 30 7.18 -3.24 11.99
CA ASP A 30 6.76 -4.63 11.89
C ASP A 30 6.37 -4.93 10.44
N LYS A 31 6.65 -6.15 9.96
CA LYS A 31 6.31 -6.62 8.61
C LYS A 31 5.24 -7.71 8.68
N HIS A 32 4.43 -7.83 7.62
CA HIS A 32 3.41 -8.90 7.48
C HIS A 32 2.52 -9.02 8.71
N VAL A 33 1.93 -7.90 9.13
CA VAL A 33 1.17 -7.79 10.38
C VAL A 33 -0.25 -8.27 10.14
N VAL A 34 -0.60 -9.40 10.74
CA VAL A 34 -1.94 -9.96 10.68
C VAL A 34 -2.84 -9.29 11.73
N LEU A 35 -3.91 -8.66 11.29
CA LEU A 35 -4.96 -8.12 12.16
C LEU A 35 -6.07 -9.17 12.29
N HIS A 36 -5.91 -10.11 13.22
CA HIS A 36 -6.79 -11.28 13.36
C HIS A 36 -8.27 -10.93 13.50
N ASP A 37 -8.61 -9.89 14.27
CA ASP A 37 -10.01 -9.47 14.49
C ASP A 37 -10.64 -8.81 13.26
N VAL A 38 -9.81 -8.40 12.28
CA VAL A 38 -10.24 -7.81 11.00
C VAL A 38 -10.21 -8.84 9.88
N GLY A 39 -9.34 -9.85 9.97
CA GLY A 39 -9.14 -10.88 8.95
C GLY A 39 -8.30 -10.43 7.76
N VAL A 40 -7.43 -9.42 7.94
CA VAL A 40 -6.52 -8.92 6.89
C VAL A 40 -5.08 -8.87 7.37
N GLU A 41 -4.15 -8.80 6.42
CA GLU A 41 -2.73 -8.58 6.66
C GLU A 41 -2.32 -7.22 6.07
N ALA A 42 -1.55 -6.45 6.84
CA ALA A 42 -0.86 -5.25 6.36
C ALA A 42 0.62 -5.56 6.11
N ASP A 43 1.17 -5.06 5.01
CA ASP A 43 2.57 -5.32 4.65
C ASP A 43 3.53 -4.75 5.71
N PHE A 44 3.19 -3.59 6.29
CA PHE A 44 3.92 -3.01 7.43
C PHE A 44 3.00 -2.38 8.48
N ALA A 45 3.50 -2.31 9.72
CA ALA A 45 2.91 -1.48 10.77
C ALA A 45 3.98 -0.77 11.58
N TYR A 46 3.68 0.43 12.06
CA TYR A 46 4.53 1.16 12.99
C TYR A 46 3.73 2.16 13.81
N LYS A 47 4.34 2.67 14.89
CA LYS A 47 3.85 3.86 15.59
C LYS A 47 4.79 5.04 15.35
N ASP A 48 4.22 6.20 15.10
CA ASP A 48 5.01 7.43 14.98
C ASP A 48 5.46 7.97 16.36
N ILE A 49 6.18 9.09 16.36
CA ILE A 49 6.74 9.70 17.56
C ILE A 49 5.70 10.17 18.59
N ILE A 50 4.45 10.40 18.17
CA ILE A 50 3.35 10.78 19.06
C ILE A 50 2.40 9.62 19.36
N GLY A 51 2.77 8.40 18.94
CA GLY A 51 2.05 7.17 19.25
C GLY A 51 0.90 6.83 18.30
N ARG A 52 0.72 7.55 17.18
CA ARG A 52 -0.30 7.21 16.17
C ARG A 52 0.07 5.90 15.48
N GLN A 53 -0.90 5.00 15.36
CA GLN A 53 -0.72 3.72 14.68
C GLN A 53 -0.85 3.90 13.16
N PHE A 54 0.12 3.36 12.42
CA PHE A 54 0.13 3.29 10.97
C PHE A 54 0.08 1.82 10.51
N TYR A 55 -0.71 1.58 9.48
CA TYR A 55 -0.72 0.36 8.68
C TYR A 55 -0.44 0.72 7.23
N ILE A 56 0.46 -0.02 6.60
CA ILE A 56 0.96 0.27 5.27
C ILE A 56 0.68 -0.90 4.34
N GLU A 57 0.15 -0.60 3.16
CA GLU A 57 -0.02 -1.54 2.07
C GLU A 57 0.94 -1.17 0.93
N ALA A 58 1.77 -2.10 0.50
CA ALA A 58 2.67 -1.98 -0.64
C ALA A 58 2.09 -2.73 -1.85
N LYS A 59 1.88 -2.01 -2.95
CA LYS A 59 1.43 -2.58 -4.22
C LYS A 59 2.38 -2.18 -5.33
N GLY A 60 3.37 -3.04 -5.54
CA GLY A 60 4.44 -2.86 -6.51
C GLY A 60 4.30 -3.70 -7.78
N GLY A 61 5.37 -3.68 -8.58
CA GLY A 61 5.50 -4.47 -9.80
C GLY A 61 6.50 -3.86 -10.77
N GLU A 62 7.21 -4.69 -11.52
CA GLU A 62 8.03 -4.26 -12.64
C GLU A 62 7.18 -3.84 -13.85
N SER A 63 7.54 -2.72 -14.46
CA SER A 63 7.06 -2.27 -15.78
C SER A 63 7.76 -3.03 -16.91
N LYS A 64 7.62 -4.36 -16.99
CA LYS A 64 8.14 -5.15 -18.13
C LYS A 64 7.03 -5.62 -19.06
N GLY A 65 7.20 -5.36 -20.36
CA GLY A 65 6.25 -5.72 -21.42
C GLY A 65 4.90 -5.03 -21.25
N ASN A 66 3.80 -5.76 -21.48
CA ASN A 66 2.42 -5.24 -21.37
C ASN A 66 1.88 -5.17 -19.93
N LYS A 67 2.73 -5.34 -18.91
CA LYS A 67 2.31 -5.29 -17.51
C LYS A 67 1.98 -3.86 -17.08
N ARG A 68 0.95 -3.75 -16.24
CA ARG A 68 0.53 -2.50 -15.57
C ARG A 68 0.88 -2.63 -14.10
N PRO A 69 1.97 -2.03 -13.60
CA PRO A 69 2.33 -2.13 -12.19
C PRO A 69 1.64 -1.07 -11.34
N GLY A 70 1.79 -1.18 -10.02
CA GLY A 70 1.32 -0.17 -9.07
C GLY A 70 -0.16 0.18 -9.25
N ALA A 71 -0.45 1.48 -9.24
CA ALA A 71 -1.82 1.98 -9.39
C ALA A 71 -2.33 1.93 -10.83
N ARG A 72 -1.51 1.59 -11.84
CA ARG A 72 -2.02 1.33 -13.20
C ARG A 72 -2.84 0.04 -13.27
N ARG A 73 -2.72 -0.84 -12.28
CA ARG A 73 -3.55 -2.06 -12.15
C ARG A 73 -4.72 -1.80 -11.21
N THR A 74 -5.94 -1.86 -11.76
CA THR A 74 -7.16 -1.68 -10.96
C THR A 74 -7.33 -2.73 -9.87
N ASP A 75 -6.87 -3.97 -10.10
CA ASP A 75 -6.87 -5.05 -9.10
C ASP A 75 -6.05 -4.67 -7.85
N ASN A 76 -4.84 -4.12 -8.03
CA ASN A 76 -4.01 -3.66 -6.91
C ASN A 76 -4.72 -2.57 -6.11
N VAL A 77 -5.34 -1.61 -6.81
CA VAL A 77 -6.07 -0.51 -6.17
C VAL A 77 -7.29 -1.02 -5.40
N LYS A 78 -8.07 -1.94 -5.97
CA LYS A 78 -9.23 -2.53 -5.30
C LYS A 78 -8.84 -3.28 -4.03
N LYS A 79 -7.77 -4.09 -4.09
CA LYS A 79 -7.26 -4.84 -2.94
C LYS A 79 -6.81 -3.90 -1.81
N ALA A 80 -6.02 -2.88 -2.14
CA ALA A 80 -5.57 -1.90 -1.15
C ALA A 80 -6.76 -1.16 -0.51
N ILE A 81 -7.76 -0.74 -1.30
CA ILE A 81 -8.97 -0.08 -0.78
C ILE A 81 -9.78 -1.02 0.10
N ALA A 82 -9.91 -2.30 -0.27
CA ALA A 82 -10.65 -3.28 0.52
C ALA A 82 -9.97 -3.50 1.90
N ASN A 83 -8.65 -3.67 1.92
CA ASN A 83 -7.89 -3.75 3.18
C ASN A 83 -8.08 -2.49 4.02
N GLY A 84 -7.90 -1.32 3.42
CA GLY A 84 -8.09 -0.04 4.12
C GLY A 84 -9.50 0.13 4.68
N ALA A 85 -10.54 -0.22 3.91
CA ALA A 85 -11.92 -0.14 4.36
C ALA A 85 -12.20 -1.06 5.55
N LEU A 86 -11.69 -2.30 5.55
CA LEU A 86 -11.86 -3.24 6.67
C LEU A 86 -11.09 -2.77 7.91
N ILE A 87 -9.84 -2.34 7.75
CA ILE A 87 -9.03 -1.81 8.86
C ILE A 87 -9.69 -0.57 9.47
N LYS A 88 -10.14 0.38 8.64
CA LYS A 88 -10.77 1.62 9.12
C LYS A 88 -12.15 1.39 9.72
N ALA A 89 -12.86 0.33 9.32
CA ALA A 89 -14.11 -0.07 9.95
C ALA A 89 -13.90 -0.60 11.38
N ALA A 90 -12.81 -1.36 11.62
CA ALA A 90 -12.48 -1.89 12.94
C ALA A 90 -11.74 -0.87 13.83
N TYR A 91 -10.86 -0.06 13.22
CA TYR A 91 -10.00 0.90 13.91
C TYR A 91 -10.03 2.27 13.20
N PRO A 92 -11.07 3.09 13.43
CA PRO A 92 -11.26 4.34 12.68
C PRO A 92 -10.10 5.35 12.79
N ASP A 93 -9.41 5.37 13.93
CA ASP A 93 -8.38 6.36 14.26
C ASP A 93 -6.99 6.02 13.70
N VAL A 94 -6.78 4.79 13.21
CA VAL A 94 -5.47 4.39 12.66
C VAL A 94 -5.23 5.03 11.31
N GLN A 95 -3.96 5.21 10.96
CA GLN A 95 -3.55 5.74 9.67
C GLN A 95 -3.31 4.59 8.70
N PHE A 96 -4.03 4.57 7.57
CA PHE A 96 -3.83 3.59 6.51
C PHE A 96 -3.22 4.26 5.27
N VAL A 97 -2.00 3.85 4.91
CA VAL A 97 -1.24 4.45 3.80
C VAL A 97 -0.93 3.39 2.75
N VAL A 98 -1.19 3.73 1.49
CA VAL A 98 -0.91 2.82 0.36
C VAL A 98 0.26 3.32 -0.47
N TYR A 99 1.25 2.47 -0.66
CA TYR A 99 2.39 2.69 -1.55
C TYR A 99 2.16 2.00 -2.91
N PHE A 100 2.42 2.72 -4.00
CA PHE A 100 2.42 2.15 -5.34
C PHE A 100 3.74 2.41 -6.06
N SER A 101 4.18 1.45 -6.89
CA SER A 101 5.38 1.61 -7.73
C SER A 101 5.17 2.50 -8.96
N GLU A 102 3.93 2.89 -9.23
CA GLU A 102 3.54 3.63 -10.42
C GLU A 102 2.22 4.38 -10.17
N LEU A 103 2.14 5.62 -10.66
CA LEU A 103 0.93 6.44 -10.56
C LEU A 103 -0.17 5.98 -11.53
N PRO A 104 -1.46 6.15 -11.17
CA PRO A 104 -2.53 5.87 -12.11
C PRO A 104 -2.52 6.90 -13.24
N LYS A 105 -2.99 6.53 -14.43
CA LYS A 105 -3.24 7.53 -15.48
C LYS A 105 -4.31 8.52 -14.99
N PHE A 106 -4.12 9.80 -15.30
CA PHE A 106 -5.11 10.83 -14.98
C PHE A 106 -6.50 10.45 -15.53
N ASN A 107 -7.53 10.72 -14.72
CA ASN A 107 -8.94 10.34 -14.97
C ASN A 107 -9.23 8.85 -15.26
N SER A 108 -8.27 7.95 -15.08
CA SER A 108 -8.51 6.50 -15.16
C SER A 108 -9.39 5.98 -14.01
N SER A 109 -9.88 4.74 -14.15
CA SER A 109 -10.64 4.07 -13.09
C SER A 109 -9.86 4.01 -11.77
N SER A 110 -8.57 3.66 -11.81
CA SER A 110 -7.71 3.66 -10.62
C SER A 110 -7.61 5.05 -9.96
N HIS A 111 -7.44 6.10 -10.77
CA HIS A 111 -7.38 7.47 -10.24
C HIS A 111 -8.69 7.86 -9.54
N LYS A 112 -9.85 7.54 -10.15
CA LYS A 112 -11.17 7.79 -9.56
C LYS A 112 -11.40 6.95 -8.29
N MET A 113 -10.96 5.69 -8.27
CA MET A 113 -11.07 4.81 -7.11
C MET A 113 -10.27 5.37 -5.92
N LEU A 114 -9.00 5.72 -6.12
CA LEU A 114 -8.16 6.28 -5.05
C LEU A 114 -8.72 7.60 -4.52
N LYS A 115 -9.19 8.49 -5.41
CA LYS A 115 -9.83 9.74 -5.00
C LYS A 115 -11.06 9.51 -4.11
N ASN A 116 -11.92 8.55 -4.47
CA ASN A 116 -13.10 8.21 -3.68
C ASN A 116 -12.74 7.51 -2.37
N ALA A 117 -11.75 6.62 -2.37
CA ALA A 117 -11.31 5.93 -1.15
C ALA A 117 -10.73 6.90 -0.11
N ILE A 118 -9.94 7.90 -0.55
CA ILE A 118 -9.46 8.96 0.34
C ILE A 118 -10.64 9.78 0.88
N LYS A 119 -11.56 10.21 -0.01
CA LYS A 119 -12.76 10.97 0.39
C LYS A 119 -13.62 10.21 1.41
N ALA A 120 -13.72 8.88 1.28
CA ALA A 120 -14.49 8.02 2.17
C ALA A 120 -13.76 7.67 3.48
N GLY A 121 -12.49 8.07 3.65
CA GLY A 121 -11.69 7.75 4.83
C GLY A 121 -11.18 6.31 4.88
N TYR A 122 -11.21 5.58 3.75
CA TYR A 122 -10.66 4.21 3.68
C TYR A 122 -9.14 4.20 3.50
N VAL A 123 -8.58 5.31 3.03
CA VAL A 123 -7.14 5.50 2.81
C VAL A 123 -6.79 6.91 3.25
N ASP A 124 -5.87 7.06 4.20
CA ASP A 124 -5.46 8.38 4.70
C ASP A 124 -4.42 9.03 3.77
N ALA A 125 -3.55 8.24 3.14
CA ALA A 125 -2.59 8.73 2.16
C ALA A 125 -2.21 7.70 1.10
N VAL A 126 -1.82 8.20 -0.08
CA VAL A 126 -1.25 7.40 -1.16
C VAL A 126 0.13 7.95 -1.49
N ARG A 127 1.14 7.07 -1.55
CA ARG A 127 2.53 7.41 -1.86
C ARG A 127 2.98 6.65 -3.10
N TYR A 128 3.87 7.28 -3.86
CA TYR A 128 4.41 6.70 -5.10
C TYR A 128 5.92 6.64 -5.01
N LEU A 129 6.48 5.43 -5.04
CA LEU A 129 7.93 5.21 -5.14
C LEU A 129 8.24 4.77 -6.57
N ILE A 130 8.52 5.77 -7.40
CA ILE A 130 8.81 5.59 -8.82
C ILE A 130 10.33 5.41 -8.94
N LYS A 131 10.78 4.28 -9.49
CA LYS A 131 12.18 4.17 -9.91
C LYS A 131 12.41 5.17 -11.03
N LEU A 132 13.31 6.13 -10.80
CA LEU A 132 13.86 6.99 -11.86
C LEU A 132 14.62 6.14 -12.89
#